data_AF-A0A147HYX1-F1
#
_entry.id   AF-A0A147HYX1-F1
#
_cell.length_a   1.000
_cell.length_b   1.000
_cell.length_c   1.000
_cell.angle_alpha   90.00
_cell.angle_beta   90.00
_cell.angle_gamma   90.00
#
_symmetry.space_group_name_H-M   'P 1'
#
loop_
_entity.id
_entity.type
_entity.pdbx_description
1 polymer ?
#
loop_
_entity_poly.entity_id
_entity_poly.type
_entity_poly.pdbx_seq_one_letter_code
_entity_poly.pdbx_strand_id
1 'polypeptide(L)'
;MAFRADEAAADRLARTKNYLIPRGFPVEVRNRAEEVLAKIVEQCGPAVDDYPSWHPLVSVHNRRHPHTTPGRFQGYVGLDHTRYFAHGFVTCPYGDGQDVIESVREMDRGMKGPAIVYAEKLDCKFYNEGATPILVRCDWGDPLEENQTVPKRIAVALMMERELPSWRSAEVGETWETMRPYFLGSPHGKRSSLFVTQETALAMKKVYAAMNDAGVFGPLYDQS
;
A
#
# COMPACT_ATOMS: atom_id res chain seq x y z
N MET A 1 2.09 24.23 -2.75
CA MET A 1 0.90 23.62 -3.40
C MET A 1 0.59 22.31 -2.72
N ALA A 2 -0.24 22.36 -1.67
CA ALA A 2 -0.58 21.22 -0.81
C ALA A 2 -1.98 20.62 -1.12
N PHE A 3 -2.58 20.90 -2.29
CA PHE A 3 -4.03 20.69 -2.51
C PHE A 3 -4.35 19.80 -3.73
N ARG A 4 -3.75 18.61 -3.82
CA ARG A 4 -4.15 17.57 -4.80
C ARG A 4 -4.20 16.15 -4.20
N ALA A 5 -3.46 15.92 -3.13
CA ALA A 5 -3.48 14.66 -2.41
C ALA A 5 -4.81 14.49 -1.64
N ASP A 6 -5.28 15.56 -1.00
CA ASP A 6 -6.52 15.55 -0.19
C ASP A 6 -7.77 15.34 -1.03
N GLU A 7 -7.88 16.00 -2.20
CA GLU A 7 -9.00 15.78 -3.13
C GLU A 7 -9.03 14.34 -3.64
N ALA A 8 -7.87 13.82 -4.07
CA ALA A 8 -7.77 12.43 -4.54
C ALA A 8 -8.08 11.42 -3.42
N ALA A 9 -7.67 11.70 -2.19
CA ALA A 9 -7.99 10.88 -1.02
C ALA A 9 -9.49 10.92 -0.70
N ALA A 10 -10.11 12.10 -0.72
CA ALA A 10 -11.54 12.29 -0.45
C ALA A 10 -12.41 11.57 -1.50
N ASP A 11 -12.09 11.75 -2.79
CA ASP A 11 -12.79 11.07 -3.87
C ASP A 11 -12.68 9.55 -3.74
N ARG A 12 -11.50 9.04 -3.39
CA ARG A 12 -11.26 7.60 -3.18
C ARG A 12 -11.98 7.07 -1.96
N LEU A 13 -12.01 7.83 -0.88
CA LEU A 13 -12.77 7.46 0.31
C LEU A 13 -14.27 7.36 -0.04
N ALA A 14 -14.81 8.30 -0.81
CA ALA A 14 -16.19 8.25 -1.27
C ALA A 14 -16.48 7.00 -2.13
N ARG A 15 -15.58 6.65 -3.07
CA ARG A 15 -15.69 5.41 -3.86
C ARG A 15 -15.61 4.15 -2.98
N THR A 16 -14.68 4.14 -2.03
CA THR A 16 -14.49 3.02 -1.10
C THR A 16 -15.71 2.83 -0.22
N LYS A 17 -16.26 3.92 0.34
CA LYS A 17 -17.52 3.92 1.09
C LYS A 17 -18.68 3.36 0.27
N ASN A 18 -18.87 3.85 -0.95
CA ASN A 18 -19.96 3.39 -1.83
C ASN A 18 -19.83 1.91 -2.19
N TYR A 19 -18.61 1.37 -2.23
CA TYR A 19 -18.36 -0.04 -2.51
C TYR A 19 -18.57 -0.93 -1.28
N LEU A 20 -18.02 -0.54 -0.13
CA LEU A 20 -18.09 -1.33 1.10
C LEU A 20 -19.43 -1.20 1.81
N ILE A 21 -20.20 -0.14 1.57
CA ILE A 21 -21.45 0.13 2.27
C ILE A 21 -22.57 0.29 1.24
N PRO A 22 -23.14 -0.83 0.74
CA PRO A 22 -24.25 -0.80 -0.19
C PRO A 22 -25.45 -0.02 0.36
N ARG A 23 -26.13 0.72 -0.53
CA ARG A 23 -27.35 1.47 -0.17
C ARG A 23 -28.50 0.58 0.31
N GLY A 24 -28.48 -0.70 -0.06
CA GLY A 24 -29.49 -1.70 0.31
C GLY A 24 -29.34 -2.25 1.73
N PHE A 25 -28.24 -1.97 2.43
CA PHE A 25 -28.12 -2.37 3.84
C PHE A 25 -29.14 -1.65 4.73
N PRO A 26 -29.65 -2.31 5.77
CA PRO A 26 -30.44 -1.66 6.81
C PRO A 26 -29.68 -0.48 7.42
N VAL A 27 -30.42 0.54 7.86
CA VAL A 27 -29.84 1.80 8.40
C VAL A 27 -28.83 1.54 9.51
N GLU A 28 -29.14 0.64 10.46
CA GLU A 28 -28.22 0.37 11.58
C GLU A 28 -26.95 -0.36 11.15
N VAL A 29 -27.05 -1.26 10.17
CA VAL A 29 -25.89 -1.93 9.58
C VAL A 29 -25.01 -0.90 8.88
N ARG A 30 -25.61 0.06 8.17
CA ARG A 30 -24.88 1.16 7.54
C ARG A 30 -24.21 2.07 8.55
N ASN A 31 -24.91 2.47 9.61
CA ASN A 31 -24.34 3.32 10.67
C ASN A 31 -23.11 2.64 11.28
N ARG A 32 -23.22 1.37 11.65
CA ARG A 32 -22.09 0.59 12.18
C ARG A 32 -20.94 0.47 11.18
N ALA A 33 -21.25 0.20 9.91
CA ALA A 33 -20.24 0.11 8.85
C ALA A 33 -19.52 1.46 8.65
N GLU A 34 -20.23 2.58 8.72
CA GLU A 34 -19.66 3.92 8.59
C GLU A 34 -18.74 4.26 9.78
N GLU A 35 -19.14 3.90 11.01
CA GLU A 35 -18.28 4.04 12.20
C GLU A 35 -16.99 3.21 12.09
N VAL A 36 -17.10 1.95 11.65
CA VAL A 36 -15.93 1.08 11.50
C VAL A 36 -15.03 1.59 10.37
N LEU A 37 -15.59 2.04 9.25
CA LEU A 37 -14.82 2.63 8.15
C LEU A 37 -14.06 3.89 8.61
N ALA A 38 -14.68 4.74 9.43
CA ALA A 38 -14.01 5.92 9.98
C ALA A 38 -12.79 5.53 10.85
N LYS A 39 -12.93 4.52 11.70
CA LYS A 39 -11.80 3.98 12.50
C LYS A 39 -10.69 3.40 11.62
N ILE A 40 -11.05 2.72 10.54
CA ILE A 40 -10.06 2.18 9.59
C ILE A 40 -9.28 3.31 8.93
N VAL A 41 -9.95 4.39 8.51
CA VAL A 41 -9.26 5.57 7.94
C VAL A 41 -8.36 6.23 8.97
N GLU A 42 -8.79 6.33 10.23
CA GLU A 42 -7.96 6.88 11.32
C GLU A 42 -6.71 6.02 11.56
N GLN A 43 -6.84 4.70 11.56
CA GLN A 43 -5.75 3.78 11.87
C GLN A 43 -4.81 3.52 10.68
N CYS A 44 -5.38 3.35 9.48
CA CYS A 44 -4.66 2.92 8.28
C CYS A 44 -4.37 4.09 7.32
N GLY A 45 -4.90 5.28 7.57
CA GLY A 45 -4.77 6.43 6.70
C GLY A 45 -5.71 6.42 5.49
N PRO A 46 -5.46 7.31 4.52
CA PRO A 46 -6.39 7.58 3.44
C PRO A 46 -6.52 6.41 2.46
N ALA A 47 -7.62 6.37 1.72
CA ALA A 47 -7.87 5.37 0.68
C ALA A 47 -6.90 5.53 -0.51
N VAL A 48 -6.34 4.41 -0.96
CA VAL A 48 -5.34 4.33 -2.04
C VAL A 48 -5.78 3.34 -3.13
N ASP A 49 -5.11 3.34 -4.27
CA ASP A 49 -5.40 2.45 -5.41
C ASP A 49 -4.34 1.35 -5.49
N ASP A 50 -3.10 1.69 -5.13
CA ASP A 50 -1.98 0.78 -5.07
C ASP A 50 -0.89 1.32 -4.11
N TYR A 51 -0.01 0.41 -3.69
CA TYR A 51 1.08 0.63 -2.77
C TYR A 51 2.40 0.86 -3.51
N PRO A 52 3.34 1.61 -2.93
CA PRO A 52 4.73 1.51 -3.33
C PRO A 52 5.21 0.06 -3.25
N SER A 53 5.99 -0.39 -4.22
CA SER A 53 6.51 -1.77 -4.30
C SER A 53 7.43 -2.16 -3.13
N TRP A 54 7.92 -1.18 -2.37
CA TRP A 54 8.70 -1.36 -1.15
C TRP A 54 7.84 -1.47 0.11
N HIS A 55 6.53 -1.23 0.02
CA HIS A 55 5.63 -1.23 1.18
C HIS A 55 5.43 -2.65 1.74
N PRO A 56 5.43 -2.86 3.07
CA PRO A 56 5.34 -4.18 3.69
C PRO A 56 4.15 -5.03 3.22
N LEU A 57 3.01 -4.39 2.95
CA LEU A 57 1.80 -5.08 2.46
C LEU A 57 1.94 -5.69 1.07
N VAL A 58 2.97 -5.31 0.30
CA VAL A 58 3.21 -5.88 -1.02
C VAL A 58 4.64 -6.37 -1.21
N SER A 59 5.61 -6.03 -0.36
CA SER A 59 7.03 -6.25 -0.65
C SER A 59 7.47 -7.73 -0.83
N VAL A 60 6.67 -8.69 -0.34
CA VAL A 60 6.94 -10.14 -0.40
C VAL A 60 6.62 -10.73 -1.79
N HIS A 61 7.25 -10.23 -2.86
CA HIS A 61 7.08 -10.81 -4.20
C HIS A 61 8.40 -10.86 -4.99
N ASN A 62 8.35 -11.60 -6.11
CA ASN A 62 9.45 -11.68 -7.05
C ASN A 62 9.95 -10.27 -7.42
N ARG A 63 11.27 -10.09 -7.40
CA ARG A 63 11.90 -8.80 -7.68
C ARG A 63 11.70 -8.31 -9.11
N ARG A 64 11.64 -9.23 -10.06
CA ARG A 64 11.52 -8.93 -11.51
C ARG A 64 10.12 -8.50 -11.94
N HIS A 65 9.11 -8.80 -11.14
CA HIS A 65 7.72 -8.46 -11.44
C HIS A 65 7.16 -7.74 -10.21
N PRO A 66 7.38 -6.41 -10.10
CA PRO A 66 6.90 -5.67 -8.96
C PRO A 66 5.36 -5.68 -8.95
N HIS A 67 4.78 -6.01 -7.80
CA HIS A 67 3.35 -5.92 -7.58
C HIS A 67 3.08 -4.79 -6.60
N THR A 68 2.08 -3.98 -6.91
CA THR A 68 1.70 -2.82 -6.11
C THR A 68 0.36 -3.03 -5.41
N THR A 69 -0.23 -4.22 -5.53
CA THR A 69 -1.48 -4.59 -4.86
C THR A 69 -1.34 -5.94 -4.14
N PRO A 70 -1.98 -6.11 -2.97
CA PRO A 70 -2.03 -7.39 -2.27
C PRO A 70 -2.69 -8.48 -3.11
N GLY A 71 -2.08 -9.67 -3.11
CA GLY A 71 -2.62 -10.84 -3.81
C GLY A 71 -1.79 -12.09 -3.58
N ARG A 72 -2.11 -13.15 -4.34
CA ARG A 72 -1.46 -14.47 -4.22
C ARG A 72 0.06 -14.43 -4.39
N PHE A 73 0.57 -13.50 -5.20
CA PHE A 73 2.00 -13.36 -5.46
C PHE A 73 2.77 -12.78 -4.27
N GLN A 74 2.05 -12.23 -3.29
CA GLN A 74 2.56 -11.69 -2.03
C GLN A 74 2.36 -12.66 -0.85
N GLY A 75 1.72 -13.81 -1.10
CA GLY A 75 1.41 -14.81 -0.08
C GLY A 75 -0.01 -14.74 0.47
N TYR A 76 -0.83 -13.76 0.10
CA TYR A 76 -2.22 -13.68 0.58
C TYR A 76 -3.12 -14.73 -0.08
N VAL A 77 -3.96 -15.37 0.73
CA VAL A 77 -4.94 -16.37 0.29
C VAL A 77 -6.35 -15.90 0.67
N GLY A 78 -7.33 -16.16 -0.18
CA GLY A 78 -8.73 -15.87 0.11
C GLY A 78 -9.12 -14.39 0.04
N LEU A 79 -8.29 -13.53 -0.56
CA LEU A 79 -8.68 -12.13 -0.77
C LEU A 79 -9.84 -12.04 -1.76
N ASP A 80 -10.88 -11.30 -1.38
CA ASP A 80 -12.01 -10.96 -2.23
C ASP A 80 -12.54 -9.55 -1.91
N HIS A 81 -13.13 -8.88 -2.90
CA HIS A 81 -13.75 -7.56 -2.75
C HIS A 81 -12.89 -6.52 -1.99
N THR A 82 -11.61 -6.44 -2.37
CA THR A 82 -10.60 -5.72 -1.59
C THR A 82 -10.58 -4.20 -1.86
N ARG A 83 -10.37 -3.42 -0.80
CA ARG A 83 -10.17 -1.96 -0.81
C ARG A 83 -8.96 -1.56 0.02
N TYR A 84 -8.18 -0.62 -0.48
CA TYR A 84 -6.86 -0.29 0.04
C TYR A 84 -6.85 1.06 0.77
N PHE A 85 -6.07 1.12 1.83
CA PHE A 85 -5.70 2.29 2.61
C PHE A 85 -4.17 2.35 2.71
N ALA A 86 -3.60 3.52 3.03
CA ALA A 86 -2.15 3.70 3.02
C ALA A 86 -1.38 2.64 3.85
N HIS A 87 -1.89 2.25 5.01
CA HIS A 87 -1.25 1.29 5.92
C HIS A 87 -2.12 0.07 6.23
N GLY A 88 -3.07 -0.24 5.36
CA GLY A 88 -3.93 -1.41 5.54
C GLY A 88 -4.89 -1.62 4.39
N PHE A 89 -5.58 -2.75 4.37
CA PHE A 89 -6.64 -3.01 3.41
C PHE A 89 -7.77 -3.80 4.04
N VAL A 90 -8.95 -3.63 3.48
CA VAL A 90 -10.13 -4.41 3.85
C VAL A 90 -10.44 -5.37 2.74
N THR A 91 -10.67 -6.63 3.08
CA THR A 91 -11.15 -7.67 2.16
C THR A 91 -12.41 -8.29 2.73
N CYS A 92 -13.35 -8.70 1.87
CA CYS A 92 -14.65 -9.25 2.26
C CYS A 92 -14.86 -10.63 1.61
N PRO A 93 -14.08 -11.66 1.99
CA PRO A 93 -14.31 -13.02 1.52
C PRO A 93 -15.66 -13.57 1.95
N TYR A 94 -16.19 -14.47 1.14
CA TYR A 94 -17.27 -15.37 1.54
C TYR A 94 -16.70 -16.53 2.37
N GLY A 95 -17.41 -16.89 3.45
CA GLY A 95 -16.93 -17.87 4.44
C GLY A 95 -16.47 -17.20 5.74
N ASP A 96 -15.63 -17.87 6.52
CA ASP A 96 -15.22 -17.40 7.85
C ASP A 96 -13.99 -16.47 7.83
N GLY A 97 -13.31 -16.34 6.68
CA GLY A 97 -12.16 -15.47 6.52
C GLY A 97 -10.83 -16.01 7.08
N GLN A 98 -10.79 -17.27 7.53
CA GLN A 98 -9.62 -17.80 8.23
C GLN A 98 -8.37 -17.89 7.35
N ASP A 99 -8.54 -18.23 6.06
CA ASP A 99 -7.44 -18.29 5.08
C ASP A 99 -6.67 -16.96 4.95
N VAL A 100 -7.39 -15.83 5.02
CA VAL A 100 -6.76 -14.50 4.98
C VAL A 100 -5.93 -14.28 6.25
N ILE A 101 -6.47 -14.62 7.42
CA ILE A 101 -5.79 -14.42 8.69
C ILE A 101 -4.53 -15.28 8.79
N GLU A 102 -4.62 -16.54 8.36
CA GLU A 102 -3.49 -17.46 8.38
C GLU A 102 -2.41 -17.06 7.38
N SER A 103 -2.79 -16.73 6.15
CA SER A 103 -1.81 -16.25 5.15
C SER A 103 -1.09 -14.98 5.59
N VAL A 104 -1.78 -14.05 6.25
CA VAL A 104 -1.14 -12.85 6.83
C VAL A 104 -0.15 -13.22 7.92
N ARG A 105 -0.52 -14.13 8.84
CA ARG A 105 0.39 -14.59 9.92
C ARG A 105 1.63 -15.30 9.37
N GLU A 106 1.48 -16.11 8.33
CA GLU A 106 2.61 -16.79 7.68
C GLU A 106 3.53 -15.81 6.96
N MET A 107 2.96 -14.87 6.22
CA MET A 107 3.70 -13.81 5.54
C MET A 107 4.48 -12.95 6.53
N ASP A 108 3.85 -12.51 7.63
CA ASP A 108 4.48 -11.67 8.66
C ASP A 108 5.66 -12.38 9.35
N ARG A 109 5.50 -13.67 9.71
CA ARG A 109 6.61 -14.48 10.27
C ARG A 109 7.82 -14.56 9.34
N GLY A 110 7.60 -14.57 8.03
CA GLY A 110 8.67 -14.59 7.03
C GLY A 110 9.28 -13.20 6.78
N MET A 111 8.58 -12.14 7.17
CA MET A 111 9.00 -10.77 6.97
C MET A 111 10.04 -10.37 8.01
N LYS A 112 11.12 -9.73 7.55
CA LYS A 112 12.08 -9.02 8.41
C LYS A 112 12.05 -7.57 7.99
N GLY A 113 11.40 -6.72 8.77
CA GLY A 113 11.17 -5.35 8.37
C GLY A 113 10.82 -4.42 9.53
N PRO A 114 10.66 -3.11 9.24
CA PRO A 114 10.36 -2.09 10.24
C PRO A 114 8.87 -2.03 10.61
N ALA A 115 8.06 -3.02 10.21
CA ALA A 115 6.63 -3.05 10.45
C ALA A 115 6.16 -4.49 10.72
N ILE A 116 5.04 -4.59 11.43
CA ILE A 116 4.32 -5.83 11.70
C ILE A 116 3.02 -5.79 10.90
N VAL A 117 2.70 -6.89 10.21
CA VAL A 117 1.44 -7.03 9.49
C VAL A 117 0.56 -8.06 10.19
N TYR A 118 -0.69 -7.70 10.45
CA TYR A 118 -1.65 -8.64 11.02
C TYR A 118 -3.04 -8.41 10.46
N ALA A 119 -3.91 -9.38 10.73
CA ALA A 119 -5.28 -9.40 10.26
C ALA A 119 -6.25 -9.63 11.41
N GLU A 120 -7.39 -8.95 11.37
CA GLU A 120 -8.49 -9.12 12.31
C GLU A 120 -9.85 -9.10 11.60
N LYS A 121 -10.81 -9.86 12.14
CA LYS A 121 -12.19 -9.81 11.68
C LYS A 121 -12.83 -8.53 12.20
N LEU A 122 -13.53 -7.82 11.32
CA LEU A 122 -14.24 -6.61 11.70
C LEU A 122 -15.63 -6.93 12.22
N ASP A 123 -16.02 -6.26 13.30
CA ASP A 123 -17.37 -6.32 13.86
C ASP A 123 -18.33 -5.37 13.12
N CYS A 124 -18.51 -5.64 11.82
CA CYS A 124 -19.48 -4.97 10.95
C CYS A 124 -19.81 -5.83 9.73
N LYS A 125 -20.69 -5.31 8.85
CA LYS A 125 -20.87 -5.83 7.50
C LYS A 125 -20.31 -4.83 6.50
N PHE A 126 -19.52 -5.35 5.57
CA PHE A 126 -19.06 -4.63 4.40
C PHE A 126 -19.31 -5.47 3.15
N TYR A 127 -19.56 -4.78 2.04
CA TYR A 127 -19.82 -5.31 0.71
C TYR A 127 -21.10 -6.16 0.58
N ASN A 128 -21.25 -7.19 1.42
CA ASN A 128 -22.39 -8.08 1.47
C ASN A 128 -22.62 -8.62 2.90
N GLU A 129 -23.85 -8.91 3.29
CA GLU A 129 -24.17 -9.45 4.63
C GLU A 129 -23.57 -10.85 4.87
N GLY A 130 -23.42 -11.65 3.81
CA GLY A 130 -22.82 -12.98 3.84
C GLY A 130 -21.30 -13.00 3.74
N ALA A 131 -20.66 -11.84 3.58
CA ALA A 131 -19.20 -11.73 3.61
C ALA A 131 -18.70 -11.53 5.04
N THR A 132 -17.46 -11.94 5.29
CA THR A 132 -16.73 -11.71 6.54
C THR A 132 -15.68 -10.64 6.30
N PRO A 133 -15.90 -9.38 6.72
CA PRO A 133 -14.91 -8.33 6.50
C PRO A 133 -13.70 -8.53 7.40
N ILE A 134 -12.52 -8.42 6.80
CA ILE A 134 -11.23 -8.57 7.46
C ILE A 134 -10.41 -7.33 7.17
N LEU A 135 -9.88 -6.73 8.23
CA LEU A 135 -8.87 -5.70 8.13
C LEU A 135 -7.50 -6.35 8.20
N VAL A 136 -6.66 -6.09 7.20
CA VAL A 136 -5.22 -6.36 7.26
C VAL A 136 -4.53 -5.02 7.46
N ARG A 137 -3.70 -4.91 8.50
CA ARG A 137 -3.06 -3.66 8.91
C ARG A 137 -1.56 -3.82 9.02
N CYS A 138 -0.84 -2.77 8.63
CA CYS A 138 0.60 -2.63 8.74
C CYS A 138 0.92 -1.62 9.83
N ASP A 139 1.42 -2.11 10.96
CA ASP A 139 1.84 -1.27 12.09
C ASP A 139 3.35 -1.03 12.03
N TRP A 140 3.73 0.22 11.82
CA TRP A 140 5.12 0.63 11.76
C TRP A 140 5.75 0.68 13.15
N GLY A 141 6.97 0.17 13.27
CA GLY A 141 7.74 0.21 14.53
C GLY A 141 8.23 1.61 14.90
N ASP A 142 8.38 2.50 13.92
CA ASP A 142 8.61 3.93 14.14
C ASP A 142 7.31 4.71 14.03
N PRO A 143 7.18 5.83 14.76
CA PRO A 143 6.10 6.79 14.53
C PRO A 143 6.10 7.30 13.09
N LEU A 144 4.91 7.38 12.50
CA LEU A 144 4.70 8.02 11.21
C LEU A 144 4.87 9.55 11.32
N GLU A 145 5.25 10.18 10.21
CA GLU A 145 5.31 11.64 10.07
C GLU A 145 3.89 12.23 9.93
N GLU A 146 3.82 13.56 9.76
CA GLU A 146 2.56 14.27 9.55
C GLU A 146 1.73 13.63 8.42
N ASN A 147 0.41 13.62 8.60
CA ASN A 147 -0.55 12.97 7.70
C ASN A 147 -0.28 11.47 7.50
N GLN A 148 0.26 10.80 8.53
CA GLN A 148 0.57 9.36 8.53
C GLN A 148 1.51 8.95 7.39
N THR A 149 2.48 9.79 7.05
CA THR A 149 3.46 9.47 6.02
C THR A 149 4.63 8.68 6.59
N VAL A 150 5.22 7.78 5.79
CA VAL A 150 6.34 6.92 6.21
C VAL A 150 7.61 7.76 6.34
N PRO A 151 8.34 7.67 7.47
CA PRO A 151 9.54 8.46 7.70
C PRO A 151 10.59 8.32 6.61
N LYS A 152 11.27 9.43 6.27
CA LYS A 152 12.30 9.47 5.22
C LYS A 152 13.33 8.34 5.34
N ARG A 153 13.81 8.07 6.55
CA ARG A 153 14.82 7.03 6.81
C ARG A 153 14.33 5.64 6.40
N ILE A 154 13.06 5.34 6.66
CA ILE A 154 12.46 4.03 6.39
C ILE A 154 12.14 3.92 4.90
N ALA A 155 11.44 4.89 4.33
CA ALA A 155 11.00 4.83 2.93
C ALA A 155 12.20 4.74 1.96
N VAL A 156 13.26 5.52 2.19
CA VAL A 156 14.48 5.46 1.36
C VAL A 156 15.18 4.12 1.55
N ALA A 157 15.32 3.62 2.77
CA ALA A 157 15.95 2.33 3.04
C ALA A 157 15.19 1.18 2.37
N LEU A 158 13.87 1.11 2.54
CA LEU A 158 13.04 0.07 1.94
C LEU A 158 13.05 0.14 0.41
N MET A 159 13.03 1.35 -0.17
CA MET A 159 13.21 1.53 -1.62
C MET A 159 14.56 0.97 -2.08
N MET A 160 15.65 1.27 -1.37
CA MET A 160 16.97 0.75 -1.73
C MET A 160 17.06 -0.77 -1.57
N GLU A 161 16.55 -1.34 -0.47
CA GLU A 161 16.49 -2.79 -0.27
C GLU A 161 15.67 -3.49 -1.36
N ARG A 162 14.65 -2.81 -1.88
CA ARG A 162 13.83 -3.30 -2.98
C ARG A 162 14.59 -3.26 -4.30
N GLU A 163 15.15 -2.10 -4.66
CA GLU A 163 15.68 -1.82 -5.99
C GLU A 163 17.13 -2.25 -6.20
N LEU A 164 18.01 -2.01 -5.22
CA LEU A 164 19.44 -2.27 -5.38
C LEU A 164 19.71 -3.71 -5.87
N PRO A 165 19.10 -4.77 -5.31
CA PRO A 165 19.37 -6.14 -5.76
C PRO A 165 19.10 -6.41 -7.25
N SER A 166 18.30 -5.57 -7.92
CA SER A 166 17.99 -5.68 -9.36
C SER A 166 19.23 -5.50 -10.24
N TRP A 167 20.33 -4.90 -9.75
CA TRP A 167 21.61 -4.77 -10.48
C TRP A 167 22.11 -6.10 -11.05
N ARG A 168 21.77 -7.23 -10.40
CA ARG A 168 22.20 -8.58 -10.83
C ARG A 168 21.56 -9.05 -12.13
N SER A 169 20.44 -8.45 -12.53
CA SER A 169 19.71 -8.84 -13.73
C SER A 169 19.20 -7.68 -14.58
N ALA A 170 19.41 -6.44 -14.14
CA ALA A 170 19.09 -5.27 -14.92
C ALA A 170 20.10 -5.14 -16.07
N GLU A 171 19.57 -4.87 -17.26
CA GLU A 171 20.37 -4.53 -18.45
C GLU A 171 20.39 -3.01 -18.70
N VAL A 172 19.41 -2.31 -18.13
CA VAL A 172 19.23 -0.86 -18.26
C VAL A 172 18.76 -0.25 -16.94
N GLY A 173 19.14 1.01 -16.72
CA GLY A 173 18.60 1.85 -15.65
C GLY A 173 17.34 2.57 -16.09
N GLU A 174 16.21 2.29 -15.43
CA GLU A 174 14.95 2.98 -15.69
C GLU A 174 14.98 4.42 -15.15
N THR A 175 14.28 5.34 -15.81
CA THR A 175 14.21 6.74 -15.34
C THR A 175 13.33 6.90 -14.09
N TRP A 176 13.51 8.01 -13.37
CA TRP A 176 12.59 8.36 -12.27
C TRP A 176 11.14 8.48 -12.74
N GLU A 177 10.88 9.02 -13.93
CA GLU A 177 9.50 9.19 -14.39
C GLU A 177 8.82 7.85 -14.65
N THR A 178 9.56 6.84 -15.13
CA THR A 178 9.09 5.45 -15.25
C THR A 178 8.83 4.83 -13.87
N MET A 179 9.78 4.99 -12.95
CA MET A 179 9.75 4.26 -11.67
C MET A 179 8.92 4.93 -10.58
N ARG A 180 8.63 6.23 -10.70
CA ARG A 180 7.91 7.01 -9.68
C ARG A 180 6.64 6.34 -9.17
N PRO A 181 5.75 5.74 -10.00
CA PRO A 181 4.56 5.05 -9.50
C PRO A 181 4.91 3.91 -8.52
N TYR A 182 5.93 3.12 -8.81
CA TYR A 182 6.38 2.02 -7.93
C TYR A 182 7.03 2.50 -6.64
N PHE A 183 7.52 3.74 -6.60
CA PHE A 183 8.14 4.33 -5.41
C PHE A 183 7.16 5.13 -4.57
N LEU A 184 6.14 5.73 -5.19
CA LEU A 184 5.23 6.63 -4.52
C LEU A 184 3.86 6.01 -4.26
N GLY A 185 3.52 4.89 -4.89
CA GLY A 185 2.17 4.31 -4.87
C GLY A 185 1.16 5.26 -5.53
N SER A 186 -0.12 4.94 -5.46
CA SER A 186 -1.19 5.73 -6.06
C SER A 186 -2.26 6.08 -5.04
N PRO A 187 -2.69 7.35 -4.95
CA PRO A 187 -2.39 8.45 -5.86
C PRO A 187 -1.07 9.11 -5.50
N HIS A 188 -0.42 9.68 -6.50
CA HIS A 188 0.78 10.48 -6.30
C HIS A 188 0.79 11.72 -7.19
N GLY A 189 1.36 12.79 -6.66
CA GLY A 189 1.76 13.95 -7.45
C GLY A 189 3.11 13.73 -8.13
N LYS A 190 3.66 14.78 -8.76
CA LYS A 190 5.00 14.72 -9.37
C LYS A 190 6.12 14.44 -8.35
N ARG A 191 5.92 14.86 -7.09
CA ARG A 191 6.94 14.89 -6.03
C ARG A 191 6.39 14.59 -4.63
N SER A 192 5.22 13.98 -4.47
CA SER A 192 4.64 13.61 -3.17
C SER A 192 3.57 12.54 -3.36
N SER A 193 3.23 11.79 -2.31
CA SER A 193 2.12 10.82 -2.33
C SER A 193 1.42 10.75 -0.99
N LEU A 194 0.42 9.88 -0.88
CA LEU A 194 -0.23 9.56 0.38
C LEU A 194 0.65 8.69 1.31
N PHE A 195 1.81 8.24 0.82
CA PHE A 195 2.73 7.40 1.58
C PHE A 195 3.95 8.16 2.09
N VAL A 196 4.41 9.18 1.37
CA VAL A 196 5.63 9.91 1.71
C VAL A 196 5.49 11.41 1.45
N THR A 197 6.14 12.21 2.30
CA THR A 197 6.21 13.66 2.14
C THR A 197 6.96 14.07 0.87
N GLN A 198 6.83 15.35 0.49
CA GLN A 198 7.55 15.88 -0.67
C GLN A 198 9.08 15.81 -0.50
N GLU A 199 9.56 16.09 0.71
CA GLU A 199 10.98 15.99 1.03
C GLU A 199 11.49 14.56 0.86
N THR A 200 10.75 13.58 1.39
CA THR A 200 11.08 12.17 1.27
C THR A 200 11.09 11.70 -0.19
N ALA A 201 10.07 12.06 -0.99
CA ALA A 201 10.04 11.72 -2.41
C ALA A 201 11.22 12.33 -3.19
N LEU A 202 11.64 13.55 -2.85
CA LEU A 202 12.84 14.17 -3.44
C LEU A 202 14.13 13.45 -3.03
N ALA A 203 14.24 12.99 -1.78
CA ALA A 203 15.37 12.19 -1.33
C ALA A 203 15.44 10.85 -2.06
N MET A 204 14.31 10.14 -2.18
CA MET A 204 14.19 8.91 -2.96
C MET A 204 14.63 9.12 -4.43
N LYS A 205 14.16 10.21 -5.06
CA LYS A 205 14.58 10.56 -6.43
C LYS A 205 16.09 10.75 -6.54
N LYS A 206 16.70 11.48 -5.61
CA LYS A 206 18.15 11.74 -5.62
C LYS A 206 18.94 10.45 -5.48
N VAL A 207 18.54 9.57 -4.55
CA VAL A 207 19.21 8.29 -4.32
C VAL A 207 19.10 7.39 -5.56
N TYR A 208 17.89 7.26 -6.12
CA TYR A 208 17.68 6.43 -7.31
C TYR A 208 18.43 6.96 -8.54
N ALA A 209 18.39 8.28 -8.77
CA ALA A 209 19.17 8.91 -9.84
C ALA A 209 20.68 8.67 -9.66
N ALA A 210 21.21 8.80 -8.44
CA ALA A 210 22.62 8.52 -8.17
C ALA A 210 23.02 7.06 -8.44
N MET A 211 22.13 6.08 -8.19
CA MET A 211 22.37 4.68 -8.57
C MET A 211 22.45 4.51 -10.09
N ASN A 212 21.55 5.15 -10.85
CA ASN A 212 21.59 5.15 -12.31
C ASN A 212 22.86 5.83 -12.85
N ASP A 213 23.20 7.02 -12.34
CA ASP A 213 24.37 7.80 -12.79
C ASP A 213 25.69 7.06 -12.51
N ALA A 214 25.72 6.25 -11.44
CA ALA A 214 26.84 5.36 -11.13
C ALA A 214 26.88 4.08 -12.00
N GLY A 215 25.90 3.86 -12.87
CA GLY A 215 25.81 2.69 -13.74
C GLY A 215 25.39 1.40 -13.03
N VAL A 216 24.77 1.49 -11.84
CA VAL A 216 24.38 0.32 -11.04
C VAL A 216 23.50 -0.66 -11.81
N PHE A 217 22.61 -0.15 -12.65
CA PHE A 217 21.64 -0.95 -13.40
C PHE A 217 21.99 -1.11 -14.89
N GLY A 218 23.18 -0.62 -15.32
CA GLY A 218 23.56 -0.53 -16.72
C GLY A 218 23.27 0.85 -17.34
N PRO A 219 23.33 0.99 -18.68
CA PRO A 219 23.04 2.24 -19.37
C PRO A 219 21.60 2.71 -19.10
N LEU A 220 21.40 4.02 -19.07
CA LEU A 220 20.07 4.62 -18.94
C LEU A 220 19.19 4.20 -20.11
N TYR A 221 17.96 3.76 -19.81
CA TYR A 221 16.97 3.42 -20.82
C TYR A 221 16.57 4.69 -21.56
N ASP A 222 17.03 4.83 -22.80
CA ASP A 222 16.67 5.93 -23.68
C ASP A 222 15.36 5.57 -24.39
N GLN A 223 14.28 6.28 -24.06
CA GLN A 223 13.04 6.19 -24.82
C GLN A 223 13.20 7.03 -26.08
N SER A 224 13.85 6.47 -27.10
CA SER A 224 13.86 7.03 -28.46
C SER A 224 12.46 7.06 -29.07
#